data_AF-A0A9W4L1S3-F1
#
_entry.id   AF-A0A9W4L1S3-F1
#
_cell.length_a   1.000
_cell.length_b   1.000
_cell.length_c   1.000
_cell.angle_alpha   90.00
_cell.angle_beta   90.00
_cell.angle_gamma   90.00
#
_symmetry.space_group_name_H-M   'P 1'
#
loop_
_entity.id
_entity.type
_entity.pdbx_description
1 polymer ?
#
loop_
_entity_poly.entity_id
_entity_poly.type
_entity_poly.pdbx_seq_one_letter_code
_entity_poly.pdbx_strand_id
1 'polypeptide(L)' 'MEKEASKKNPSIVTYTIKVKTNMTATEIADSLSKEKIIDDAAEFEAYMNNHDFSKKIQIGEFVVTNNMTYRQLANTLTH' A
#
# COMPACT_ATOMS: atom_id res chain seq x y z
N MET A 1 7.01 10.93 14.81
CA MET A 1 7.82 9.72 14.57
C MET A 1 7.21 9.00 13.39
N GLU A 2 7.72 9.21 12.18
CA GLU A 2 7.48 8.27 11.08
C GLU A 2 8.33 7.04 11.39
N LYS A 3 7.70 5.87 11.55
CA LYS A 3 8.40 4.60 11.76
C LYS A 3 9.24 4.33 10.51
N GLU A 4 10.52 4.70 10.55
CA GLU A 4 11.53 4.17 9.64
C GLU A 4 11.72 2.69 9.97
N ALA A 5 11.00 1.83 9.23
CA ALA A 5 11.10 0.40 9.36
C ALA A 5 12.47 -0.07 8.83
N SER A 6 13.44 -0.11 9.75
CA SER A 6 14.73 -0.77 9.58
C SER A 6 14.54 -2.29 9.38
N LYS A 7 14.21 -2.74 8.16
CA LYS A 7 14.11 -4.18 7.83
C LYS A 7 15.47 -4.72 7.34
N LYS A 8 16.24 -5.28 8.27
CA LYS A 8 17.33 -6.24 7.99
C LYS A 8 16.72 -7.59 7.55
N ASN A 9 16.66 -7.90 6.25
CA ASN A 9 16.73 -9.24 5.63
C ASN A 9 16.51 -9.19 4.09
N PRO A 10 17.14 -10.06 3.27
CA PRO A 10 17.44 -9.81 1.86
C PRO A 10 16.35 -10.20 0.82
N SER A 11 15.13 -10.57 1.24
CA SER A 11 14.11 -11.06 0.32
C SER A 11 13.04 -9.99 0.05
N ILE A 12 13.25 -9.20 -1.00
CA ILE A 12 12.26 -8.24 -1.49
C ILE A 12 11.07 -9.03 -2.05
N VAL A 13 9.89 -8.81 -1.46
CA VAL A 13 8.63 -9.34 -1.99
C VAL A 13 8.07 -8.29 -2.93
N THR A 14 7.77 -8.70 -4.16
CA THR A 14 7.18 -7.85 -5.19
C THR A 14 5.81 -8.40 -5.53
N TYR A 15 4.82 -7.52 -5.61
CA TYR A 15 3.45 -7.86 -5.95
C TYR A 15 2.90 -6.85 -6.95
N THR A 16 2.15 -7.33 -7.93
CA THR A 16 1.43 -6.47 -8.89
C THR A 16 -0.03 -6.42 -8.47
N ILE A 17 -0.45 -5.27 -7.93
CA ILE A 17 -1.84 -5.04 -7.56
C ILE A 17 -2.61 -4.47 -8.74
N LYS A 18 -3.78 -5.05 -9.01
CA LYS A 18 -4.72 -4.56 -10.03
C LYS A 18 -5.89 -3.85 -9.36
N VAL A 19 -5.86 -2.53 -9.36
CA VAL A 19 -6.91 -1.69 -8.83
C VAL A 19 -8.02 -1.56 -9.87
N LYS A 20 -9.24 -1.93 -9.49
CA LYS A 20 -10.43 -1.86 -10.33
C LYS A 20 -11.39 -0.78 -9.84
N THR A 21 -12.32 -0.38 -10.71
CA THR A 21 -13.44 0.49 -10.34
C THR A 21 -14.20 -0.11 -9.15
N ASN A 22 -14.55 0.72 -8.17
CA ASN A 22 -15.17 0.34 -6.89
C ASN A 22 -14.28 -0.39 -5.87
N MET A 23 -12.97 -0.56 -6.12
CA MET A 23 -12.06 -0.98 -5.04
C MET A 23 -11.87 0.14 -4.02
N THR A 24 -11.96 -0.23 -2.75
CA THR A 24 -11.73 0.65 -1.61
C THR A 24 -10.28 0.59 -1.11
N ALA A 25 -9.88 1.60 -0.34
CA ALA A 25 -8.58 1.58 0.35
C ALA A 25 -8.41 0.35 1.25
N THR A 26 -9.50 -0.09 1.89
CA THR A 26 -9.55 -1.30 2.72
C THR A 26 -9.22 -2.56 1.91
N GLU A 27 -9.86 -2.76 0.76
CA GLU A 27 -9.59 -3.93 -0.11
C GLU A 27 -8.16 -3.94 -0.62
N ILE A 28 -7.63 -2.77 -0.99
CA ILE A 28 -6.24 -2.62 -1.40
C ILE A 28 -5.29 -2.97 -0.25
N ALA A 29 -5.54 -2.42 0.95
CA ALA A 29 -4.73 -2.70 2.13
C ALA A 29 -4.74 -4.21 2.48
N ASP A 30 -5.90 -4.85 2.43
CA ASP A 30 -6.03 -6.29 2.65
C ASP A 30 -5.23 -7.10 1.63
N SER A 31 -5.27 -6.74 0.35
CA SER A 31 -4.46 -7.37 -0.70
C SER A 31 -2.96 -7.23 -0.42
N LEU A 32 -2.51 -6.03 -0.04
CA LEU A 32 -1.10 -5.79 0.28
C LEU A 32 -0.65 -6.57 1.51
N SER A 33 -1.50 -6.67 2.54
CA SER A 33 -1.16 -7.40 3.77
C SER A 33 -1.12 -8.91 3.53
N LYS A 34 -2.09 -9.46 2.78
CA LYS A 34 -2.11 -10.89 2.39
C LYS A 34 -0.84 -11.30 1.66
N GLU A 35 -0.34 -10.44 0.78
CA GLU A 35 0.88 -10.67 0.01
C GLU A 35 2.16 -10.28 0.77
N LYS A 36 2.05 -9.93 2.06
CA LYS A 36 3.17 -9.52 2.94
C LYS A 36 3.96 -8.31 2.44
N ILE A 37 3.29 -7.43 1.69
CA ILE A 37 3.83 -6.13 1.26
C ILE A 37 3.79 -5.12 2.41
N ILE A 38 2.70 -5.14 3.19
CA ILE A 38 2.56 -4.35 4.43
C ILE A 38 2.32 -5.26 5.62
N ASP A 39 2.70 -4.78 6.80
CA ASP A 39 2.55 -5.55 8.04
C ASP A 39 1.11 -5.47 8.59
N ASP A 40 0.44 -4.32 8.45
CA ASP A 40 -0.90 -4.07 8.98
C ASP A 40 -1.78 -3.32 7.96
N ALA A 41 -2.88 -3.95 7.54
CA ALA A 41 -3.83 -3.37 6.60
C ALA A 41 -4.58 -2.15 7.19
N ALA A 42 -4.94 -2.19 8.49
CA ALA A 42 -5.66 -1.11 9.13
C ALA A 42 -4.78 0.14 9.30
N GLU A 43 -3.49 -0.02 9.61
CA GLU A 43 -2.56 1.14 9.63
C GLU A 43 -2.45 1.79 8.24
N PHE A 44 -2.34 1.00 7.17
CA PHE A 44 -2.25 1.54 5.81
C PHE A 44 -3.56 2.17 5.34
N GLU A 45 -4.70 1.57 5.63
CA GLU A 45 -6.01 2.14 5.36
C GLU A 45 -6.20 3.49 6.08
N ALA A 46 -5.87 3.55 7.37
CA ALA A 46 -5.94 4.78 8.15
C ALA A 46 -5.01 5.85 7.56
N TYR A 47 -3.81 5.47 7.11
CA TYR A 47 -2.90 6.36 6.40
C TYR A 47 -3.54 6.92 5.12
N MET A 48 -4.14 6.07 4.28
CA MET A 48 -4.81 6.49 3.06
C MET A 48 -5.97 7.45 3.32
N ASN A 49 -6.76 7.20 4.37
CA ASN A 49 -7.90 8.04 4.73
C ASN A 49 -7.48 9.39 5.34
N ASN A 50 -6.52 9.39 6.27
CA ASN A 50 -6.04 10.60 6.95
C ASN A 50 -5.36 11.60 6.01
N HIS A 51 -4.81 11.11 4.90
CA HIS A 51 -4.13 11.91 3.89
C HIS A 51 -4.97 12.16 2.62
N ASP A 52 -6.27 11.85 2.64
CA ASP A 52 -7.19 11.95 1.49
C ASP A 52 -6.75 11.16 0.24
N PHE A 53 -5.79 10.24 0.37
CA PHE A 53 -5.34 9.36 -0.70
C PHE A 53 -6.42 8.37 -1.12
N SER A 54 -7.29 7.95 -0.20
CA SER A 54 -8.40 7.03 -0.50
C SER A 54 -9.36 7.57 -1.56
N LYS A 55 -9.46 8.89 -1.72
CA LYS A 55 -10.28 9.56 -2.76
C LYS A 55 -9.56 9.73 -4.09
N LYS A 56 -8.24 9.52 -4.13
CA LYS A 56 -7.35 9.73 -5.28
C LYS A 56 -6.84 8.43 -5.89
N ILE A 57 -7.39 7.29 -5.44
CA ILE A 57 -6.99 5.97 -5.91
C ILE A 57 -7.22 5.88 -7.41
N GLN A 58 -6.16 5.51 -8.14
CA GLN A 58 -6.21 5.32 -9.57
C GLN A 58 -6.50 3.87 -9.94
N ILE A 59 -7.29 3.70 -11.00
CA ILE A 59 -7.59 2.40 -11.59
C ILE A 59 -6.42 2.02 -12.51
N GLY A 60 -5.87 0.82 -12.34
CA GLY A 60 -4.69 0.39 -13.10
C GLY A 60 -3.99 -0.79 -12.47
N GLU A 61 -2.80 -1.07 -12.97
CA GLU A 61 -1.90 -2.10 -12.44
C GLU A 61 -0.63 -1.44 -11.92
N PHE A 62 -0.29 -1.72 -10.67
CA PHE A 62 0.82 -1.08 -9.97
C PHE A 62 1.73 -2.13 -9.37
N VAL A 63 3.04 -1.94 -9.53
CA VAL A 63 4.05 -2.81 -8.94
C VAL A 63 4.48 -2.22 -7.61
N VAL A 64 4.29 -2.99 -6.54
CA VAL A 64 4.60 -2.61 -5.17
C VAL A 64 5.53 -3.63 -4.52
N THR A 65 6.31 -3.19 -3.53
CA THR A 65 7.23 -4.08 -2.81
C THR A 65 7.17 -3.87 -1.31
N ASN A 66 7.53 -4.90 -0.54
CA ASN A 66 7.58 -4.84 0.92
C ASN A 66 8.67 -3.91 1.49
N ASN A 67 9.48 -3.30 0.61
CA ASN A 67 10.47 -2.28 0.94
C ASN A 67 9.91 -0.85 0.79
N MET A 68 8.72 -0.69 0.20
CA MET A 68 8.07 0.61 0.08
C MET A 68 7.45 1.03 1.41
N THR A 69 7.63 2.30 1.77
CA THR A 69 6.91 2.94 2.88
C THR A 69 5.44 3.14 2.55
N TYR A 70 4.59 3.34 3.56
CA TYR A 70 3.17 3.67 3.34
C TYR A 70 2.98 4.88 2.43
N ARG A 71 3.84 5.90 2.55
CA ARG A 71 3.83 7.06 1.66
C ARG A 71 4.15 6.69 0.21
N GLN A 72 5.14 5.84 -0.02
CA GLN A 72 5.50 5.39 -1.37
C GLN A 72 4.40 4.53 -1.98
N LEU A 73 3.80 3.61 -1.20
CA LEU A 73 2.65 2.81 -1.64
C LEU A 73 1.46 3.70 -2.00
N ALA A 74 1.11 4.65 -1.13
CA ALA A 74 0.02 5.60 -1.38
C ALA A 74 0.25 6.41 -2.65
N ASN A 75 1.45 7.01 -2.81
CA ASN A 75 1.80 7.76 -4.01
C ASN A 75 1.84 6.90 -5.28
N THR A 76 2.14 5.60 -5.17
CA THR A 76 2.12 4.69 -6.32
C THR A 76 0.69 4.42 -6.76
N LEU A 77 -0.25 4.34 -5.82
CA LEU A 77 -1.65 4.00 -6.05
C LEU A 77 -2.55 5.23 -6.32
N THR A 78 -2.00 6.45 -6.22
CA THR A 78 -2.76 7.71 -6.31
C THR A 78 -2.09 8.74 -7.21
N HIS A 79 -2.85 9.74 -7.66
CA HIS A 79 -2.37 10.89 -8.44
C HIS A 79 -3.07 12.18 -8.04
#